data_AF-A0A7Y8WJ78-F1
#
_entry.id   AF-A0A7Y8WJ78-F1
#
_cell.length_a   1.000
_cell.length_b   1.000
_cell.length_c   1.000
_cell.angle_alpha   90.00
_cell.angle_beta   90.00
_cell.angle_gamma   90.00
#
_symmetry.space_group_name_H-M   'P 1'
#
loop_
_entity.id
_entity.type
_entity.pdbx_description
1 polymer ?
#
loop_
_entity_poly.entity_id
_entity_poly.type
_entity_poly.pdbx_seq_one_letter_code
_entity_poly.pdbx_strand_id
1 'polypeptide(L)'
;MKSNEVAILTIDNAVTWAQARTELNKTMLKLRTAYGYAPPKDISYNEMDQRCKDLSKAVYVAMEVYVESTGRLPDRMRNLSLYKTSKDFPLKKYEGLQAYANVPDDRLKKAPLYTAEAAGNLLNFNADYLIRVAHQEAVANRTRKEWARLEYEYVERSDYNLRDLYDDLMERLDATEDYITFEEYRVERRKWRRCKYYACDNYFPIAKDRFIHPKVKARRPNAEYCCDECKKGQENAQVRFEKTGTYLPDHAYEYILEETRERKEKNHMAKSPENIIKISDKSR
;
A
#
# COMPACT_ATOMS: atom_id res chain seq x y z
N MET A 1 -36.57 11.59 21.55
CA MET A 1 -36.01 12.75 20.84
C MET A 1 -35.66 13.80 21.90
N LYS A 2 -34.39 13.89 22.32
CA LYS A 2 -33.96 14.92 23.29
C LYS A 2 -33.80 16.23 22.52
N SER A 3 -34.46 17.27 23.00
CA SER A 3 -34.41 18.64 22.50
C SER A 3 -32.96 19.12 22.44
N ASN A 4 -32.55 19.64 21.26
CA ASN A 4 -31.32 20.42 21.11
C ASN A 4 -31.54 21.76 21.85
N GLU A 5 -31.26 21.79 23.14
CA GLU A 5 -31.03 23.04 23.85
C GLU A 5 -29.77 23.68 23.28
N VAL A 6 -29.97 24.72 22.46
CA VAL A 6 -28.89 25.60 22.01
C VAL A 6 -28.38 26.31 23.25
N ALA A 7 -27.37 25.74 23.91
CA ALA A 7 -26.75 26.33 25.08
C ALA A 7 -26.31 27.75 24.76
N ILE A 8 -26.97 28.72 25.39
CA ILE A 8 -26.64 30.14 25.28
C ILE A 8 -25.20 30.29 25.79
N LEU A 9 -24.32 30.81 24.94
CA LEU A 9 -22.92 31.08 25.24
C LEU A 9 -22.87 32.20 26.29
N THR A 10 -22.82 31.83 27.57
CA THR A 10 -22.49 32.76 28.65
C THR A 10 -20.98 33.00 28.65
N ILE A 11 -20.55 34.17 29.15
CA ILE A 11 -19.13 34.52 29.25
C ILE A 11 -18.38 33.46 30.07
N ASP A 12 -18.98 32.98 31.16
CA ASP A 12 -18.40 31.94 32.02
C ASP A 12 -18.19 30.63 31.26
N ASN A 13 -19.18 30.17 30.49
CA ASN A 13 -19.06 28.96 29.67
C ASN A 13 -17.95 29.10 28.61
N ALA A 14 -17.82 30.29 28.00
CA ALA A 14 -16.77 30.56 27.01
C ALA A 14 -15.36 30.51 27.64
N VAL A 15 -15.20 31.06 28.84
CA VAL A 15 -13.93 31.03 29.58
C VAL A 15 -13.57 29.59 29.98
N THR A 16 -14.53 28.82 30.49
CA THR A 16 -14.33 27.40 30.84
C THR A 16 -13.91 26.58 29.62
N TRP A 17 -14.53 26.79 28.45
CA TRP A 17 -14.15 26.07 27.23
C TRP A 17 -12.75 26.43 26.74
N ALA A 18 -12.37 27.72 26.80
CA ALA A 18 -11.03 28.17 26.41
C ALA A 18 -9.95 27.58 27.33
N GLN A 19 -10.21 27.52 28.64
CA GLN A 19 -9.32 26.87 29.61
C GLN A 19 -9.19 25.37 29.35
N ALA A 20 -10.31 24.66 29.18
CA ALA A 20 -10.32 23.22 28.87
C ALA A 20 -9.56 22.90 27.57
N ARG A 21 -9.71 23.73 26.52
CA ARG A 21 -8.93 23.59 25.27
C ARG A 21 -7.44 23.77 25.50
N THR A 22 -7.05 24.75 26.32
CA THR A 22 -5.65 25.02 26.64
C THR A 22 -5.03 23.85 27.39
N GLU A 23 -5.75 23.28 28.36
CA GLU A 23 -5.30 22.10 29.12
C GLU A 23 -5.24 20.84 28.24
N LEU A 24 -6.23 20.59 27.39
CA LEU A 24 -6.18 19.50 26.42
C LEU A 24 -4.98 19.65 25.48
N ASN A 25 -4.75 20.87 24.96
CA ASN A 25 -3.62 21.16 24.08
C ASN A 25 -2.27 20.89 24.78
N LYS A 26 -2.13 21.30 26.06
CA LYS A 26 -0.93 21.01 26.87
C LYS A 26 -0.73 19.51 27.08
N THR A 27 -1.78 18.78 27.42
CA THR A 27 -1.74 17.33 27.65
C THR A 27 -1.39 16.59 26.36
N MET A 28 -2.04 16.93 25.25
CA MET A 28 -1.75 16.36 23.93
C MET A 28 -0.36 16.72 23.43
N LEU A 29 0.19 17.89 23.79
CA LEU A 29 1.58 18.24 23.50
C LEU A 29 2.55 17.32 24.25
N LYS A 30 2.32 17.05 25.55
CA LYS A 30 3.13 16.09 26.31
C LYS A 30 3.08 14.69 25.69
N LEU A 31 1.88 14.22 25.34
CA LEU A 31 1.71 12.92 24.67
C LEU A 31 2.40 12.90 23.31
N ARG A 32 2.29 13.95 22.51
CA ARG A 32 3.00 14.05 21.24
C ARG A 32 4.51 14.07 21.41
N THR A 33 5.05 14.70 22.46
CA THR A 33 6.49 14.68 22.73
C THR A 33 6.97 13.30 23.15
N ALA A 34 6.16 12.53 23.91
CA ALA A 34 6.51 11.17 24.30
C ALA A 34 6.30 10.12 23.18
N TYR A 35 5.24 10.27 22.40
CA TYR A 35 4.74 9.25 21.47
C TYR A 35 4.81 9.63 19.99
N GLY A 36 5.08 10.89 19.67
CA GLY A 36 5.09 11.42 18.30
C GLY A 36 6.44 11.31 17.58
N TYR A 37 7.44 10.69 18.21
CA TYR A 37 8.71 10.33 17.58
C TYR A 37 8.72 8.85 17.23
N ALA A 38 9.47 8.51 16.18
CA ALA A 38 9.67 7.12 15.77
C ALA A 38 10.26 6.32 16.95
N PRO A 39 9.68 5.16 17.29
CA PRO A 39 10.27 4.27 18.29
C PRO A 39 11.64 3.75 17.82
N PRO A 40 12.45 3.16 18.74
CA PRO A 40 13.69 2.47 18.40
C PRO A 40 13.49 1.43 17.28
N LYS A 41 14.53 1.19 16.48
CA LYS A 41 14.45 0.28 15.32
C LYS A 41 14.22 -1.19 15.71
N ASP A 42 14.66 -1.55 16.91
CA ASP A 42 14.71 -2.88 17.51
C ASP A 42 13.64 -3.09 18.60
N ILE A 43 12.64 -2.21 18.67
CA ILE A 43 11.53 -2.36 19.61
C ILE A 43 10.78 -3.68 19.35
N SER A 44 10.55 -4.45 20.41
CA SER A 44 9.78 -5.70 20.32
C SER A 44 8.30 -5.43 20.11
N TYR A 45 7.56 -6.45 19.63
CA TYR A 45 6.11 -6.34 19.47
C TYR A 45 5.41 -6.02 20.80
N ASN A 46 5.78 -6.71 21.88
CA ASN A 46 5.19 -6.50 23.20
C ASN A 46 5.42 -5.08 23.72
N GLU A 47 6.62 -4.52 23.53
CA GLU A 47 6.91 -3.14 23.93
C GLU A 47 6.11 -2.13 23.08
N MET A 48 5.98 -2.38 21.78
CA MET A 48 5.21 -1.52 20.89
C MET A 48 3.70 -1.60 21.16
N ASP A 49 3.19 -2.78 21.48
CA ASP A 49 1.79 -3.00 21.87
C ASP A 49 1.49 -2.30 23.19
N GLN A 50 2.38 -2.44 24.19
CA GLN A 50 2.25 -1.72 25.45
C GLN A 50 2.29 -0.20 25.25
N ARG A 51 3.22 0.30 24.41
CA ARG A 51 3.30 1.72 24.02
C ARG A 51 1.98 2.21 23.41
N CYS A 52 1.36 1.43 22.52
CA CYS A 52 0.06 1.75 21.91
C CYS A 52 -1.09 1.75 22.94
N LYS A 53 -1.11 0.78 23.87
CA LYS A 53 -2.11 0.70 24.94
C LYS A 53 -2.00 1.88 25.91
N ASP A 54 -0.78 2.22 26.33
CA ASP A 54 -0.51 3.33 27.22
C ASP A 54 -0.92 4.67 26.58
N LEU A 55 -0.56 4.87 25.31
CA LEU A 55 -0.98 6.04 24.54
C LEU A 55 -2.51 6.11 24.41
N SER A 56 -3.16 5.01 24.02
CA SER A 56 -4.61 4.97 23.82
C SER A 56 -5.35 5.29 25.12
N LYS A 57 -4.90 4.73 26.24
CA LYS A 57 -5.44 5.04 27.58
C LYS A 57 -5.22 6.50 27.95
N ALA A 58 -4.02 7.04 27.73
CA ALA A 58 -3.72 8.42 28.07
C ALA A 58 -4.50 9.43 27.21
N VAL A 59 -4.67 9.16 25.92
CA VAL A 59 -5.51 9.96 25.03
C VAL A 59 -6.96 9.89 25.46
N TYR A 60 -7.48 8.70 25.79
CA TYR A 60 -8.85 8.53 26.26
C TYR A 60 -9.12 9.38 27.52
N VAL A 61 -8.26 9.28 28.54
CA VAL A 61 -8.38 10.07 29.77
C VAL A 61 -8.32 11.56 29.48
N ALA A 62 -7.42 12.01 28.61
CA ALA A 62 -7.34 13.43 28.25
C ALA A 62 -8.62 13.94 27.57
N MET A 63 -9.24 13.12 26.72
CA MET A 63 -10.50 13.46 26.06
C MET A 63 -11.69 13.41 27.02
N GLU A 64 -11.72 12.45 27.95
CA GLU A 64 -12.75 12.33 28.98
C GLU A 64 -12.77 13.57 29.88
N VAL A 65 -11.60 14.00 30.40
CA VAL A 65 -11.48 15.22 31.20
C VAL A 65 -11.96 16.46 30.43
N TYR A 66 -11.71 16.53 29.12
CA TYR A 66 -12.23 17.61 28.28
C TYR A 66 -13.76 17.58 28.16
N VAL A 67 -14.33 16.39 27.97
CA VAL A 67 -15.79 16.21 27.85
C VAL A 67 -16.48 16.50 29.17
N GLU A 68 -15.94 16.04 30.29
CA GLU A 68 -16.49 16.30 31.63
C GLU A 68 -16.48 17.80 31.97
N SER A 69 -15.40 18.51 31.64
CA SER A 69 -15.28 19.95 31.92
C SER A 69 -16.12 20.84 31.01
N THR A 70 -16.39 20.42 29.78
CA THR A 70 -17.09 21.26 28.79
C THR A 70 -18.52 20.80 28.46
N GLY A 71 -18.87 19.56 28.82
CA GLY A 71 -20.09 18.88 28.39
C GLY A 71 -20.12 18.56 26.88
N ARG A 72 -18.99 18.67 26.18
CA ARG A 72 -18.91 18.57 24.71
C ARG A 72 -17.71 17.77 24.26
N LEU A 73 -17.85 17.16 23.08
CA LEU A 73 -16.73 16.51 22.41
C LEU A 73 -15.71 17.55 21.92
N PRO A 74 -14.41 17.20 21.86
CA PRO A 74 -13.38 18.03 21.25
C PRO A 74 -13.76 18.46 19.85
N ASP A 75 -13.33 19.66 19.49
CA ASP A 75 -13.53 20.17 18.15
C ASP A 75 -12.98 19.17 17.13
N ARG A 76 -13.81 18.84 16.14
CA ARG A 76 -13.33 18.24 14.90
C ARG A 76 -12.80 19.36 14.03
N MET A 77 -11.62 19.18 13.45
CA MET A 77 -11.24 19.91 12.27
C MET A 77 -12.30 19.64 11.22
N ARG A 78 -13.17 20.63 10.99
CA ARG A 78 -13.96 20.65 9.77
C ARG A 78 -12.94 20.72 8.64
N ASN A 79 -12.63 19.58 8.03
CA ASN A 79 -12.59 19.57 6.59
C ASN A 79 -13.99 20.03 6.19
N LEU A 80 -14.22 21.35 6.10
CA LEU A 80 -15.31 21.88 5.31
C LEU A 80 -15.16 21.12 4.02
N SER A 81 -16.07 20.17 3.78
CA SER A 81 -15.99 19.30 2.62
C SER A 81 -15.92 20.25 1.46
N LEU A 82 -14.72 20.41 0.91
CA LEU A 82 -14.43 21.40 -0.10
C LEU A 82 -15.15 21.02 -1.39
N TYR A 83 -16.11 20.10 -1.41
CA TYR A 83 -16.68 19.50 -2.59
C TYR A 83 -18.19 19.71 -2.63
N LYS A 84 -18.68 20.22 -3.76
CA LYS A 84 -20.11 20.17 -4.07
C LYS A 84 -20.45 18.76 -4.53
N THR A 85 -21.56 18.21 -4.05
CA THR A 85 -22.19 17.02 -4.64
C THR A 85 -22.58 17.36 -6.07
N SER A 86 -21.85 16.80 -7.03
CA SER A 86 -22.14 16.84 -8.47
C SER A 86 -22.49 15.43 -8.92
N LYS A 87 -23.37 15.31 -9.92
CA LYS A 87 -23.78 14.01 -10.48
C LYS A 87 -22.61 13.26 -11.13
N ASP A 88 -21.61 13.98 -11.61
CA ASP A 88 -20.58 13.39 -12.48
C ASP A 88 -19.22 13.24 -11.80
N PHE A 89 -18.83 14.10 -10.83
CA PHE A 89 -17.66 13.92 -9.94
C PHE A 89 -17.64 15.06 -8.89
N PRO A 90 -17.24 14.85 -7.62
CA PRO A 90 -17.15 15.92 -6.62
C PRO A 90 -16.14 17.01 -7.05
N LEU A 91 -16.63 18.23 -7.30
CA LEU A 91 -15.81 19.39 -7.68
C LEU A 91 -15.49 20.25 -6.46
N LYS A 92 -14.24 20.73 -6.35
CA LYS A 92 -13.86 21.62 -5.25
C LYS A 92 -14.64 22.94 -5.30
N LYS A 93 -15.47 23.24 -4.30
CA LYS A 93 -16.14 24.52 -4.07
C LYS A 93 -15.24 25.41 -3.21
N TYR A 94 -14.72 26.47 -3.79
CA TYR A 94 -14.19 27.61 -3.05
C TYR A 94 -15.38 28.51 -2.69
N GLU A 95 -15.69 28.67 -1.41
CA GLU A 95 -16.77 29.58 -0.97
C GLU A 95 -16.19 30.95 -0.58
N GLY A 96 -16.41 31.97 -1.42
CA GLY A 96 -16.12 33.38 -1.11
C GLY A 96 -14.91 33.98 -1.83
N LEU A 97 -14.32 35.02 -1.24
CA LEU A 97 -13.14 35.76 -1.76
C LEU A 97 -11.88 34.88 -1.95
N GLN A 98 -11.88 33.65 -1.45
CA GLN A 98 -10.78 32.68 -1.57
C GLN A 98 -10.50 32.29 -3.03
N ALA A 99 -11.51 32.33 -3.92
CA ALA A 99 -11.29 32.15 -5.36
C ALA A 99 -10.53 33.31 -6.02
N TYR A 100 -10.48 34.47 -5.35
CA TYR A 100 -9.83 35.70 -5.82
C TYR A 100 -8.62 36.09 -4.95
N ALA A 101 -8.30 35.28 -3.93
CA ALA A 101 -7.15 35.52 -3.08
C ALA A 101 -5.89 35.08 -3.83
N ASN A 102 -5.05 36.05 -4.23
CA ASN A 102 -3.66 35.82 -4.68
C ASN A 102 -2.75 35.32 -3.54
N VAL A 103 -3.31 34.71 -2.49
CA VAL A 103 -2.58 34.18 -1.35
C VAL A 103 -2.50 32.66 -1.54
N PRO A 104 -1.31 32.04 -1.45
CA PRO A 104 -1.16 30.60 -1.58
C PRO A 104 -2.11 29.88 -0.62
N ASP A 105 -2.75 28.81 -1.12
CA ASP A 105 -3.57 27.91 -0.32
C ASP A 105 -2.67 27.30 0.77
N ASP A 106 -2.68 27.91 1.96
CA ASP A 106 -1.89 27.48 3.10
C ASP A 106 -2.46 26.11 3.53
N ARG A 107 -1.88 25.03 3.00
CA ARG A 107 -2.20 23.65 3.39
C ARG A 107 -2.22 23.63 4.91
N LEU A 108 -3.40 23.41 5.50
CA LEU A 108 -3.63 23.53 6.94
C LEU A 108 -2.43 22.97 7.70
N LYS A 109 -1.74 23.86 8.40
CA LYS A 109 -0.70 23.52 9.38
C LYS A 109 -1.31 22.45 10.29
N LYS A 110 -0.54 21.37 10.54
CA LYS A 110 -0.85 20.22 11.40
C LYS A 110 -2.02 20.48 12.37
N ALA A 111 -3.01 19.57 12.37
CA ALA A 111 -4.20 19.69 13.20
C ALA A 111 -3.87 20.19 14.62
N PRO A 112 -4.56 21.23 15.13
CA PRO A 112 -4.32 21.72 16.48
C PRO A 112 -4.46 20.59 17.49
N LEU A 113 -3.61 20.53 18.51
CA LEU A 113 -3.50 19.33 19.35
C LEU A 113 -4.74 19.06 20.20
N TYR A 114 -5.60 20.07 20.42
CA TYR A 114 -6.87 19.92 21.11
C TYR A 114 -8.00 19.33 20.23
N THR A 115 -7.73 18.98 18.97
CA THR A 115 -8.72 18.42 18.05
C THR A 115 -8.72 16.90 18.06
N ALA A 116 -9.86 16.31 17.67
CA ALA A 116 -9.98 14.86 17.55
C ALA A 116 -9.01 14.27 16.50
N GLU A 117 -8.76 15.00 15.42
CA GLU A 117 -7.86 14.60 14.33
C GLU A 117 -6.39 14.58 14.78
N ALA A 118 -5.97 15.51 15.63
CA ALA A 118 -4.61 15.48 16.17
C ALA A 118 -4.35 14.26 17.04
N ALA A 119 -5.34 13.87 17.86
CA ALA A 119 -5.29 12.64 18.62
C ALA A 119 -5.31 11.40 17.73
N GLY A 120 -6.21 11.37 16.73
CA GLY A 120 -6.27 10.29 15.74
C GLY A 120 -4.96 10.10 14.99
N ASN A 121 -4.33 11.20 14.55
CA ASN A 121 -3.03 11.15 13.86
C ASN A 121 -1.92 10.57 14.74
N LEU A 122 -1.90 10.90 16.03
CA LEU A 122 -0.90 10.37 16.97
C LEU A 122 -1.12 8.87 17.24
N LEU A 123 -2.37 8.43 17.34
CA LEU A 123 -2.74 7.03 17.49
C LEU A 123 -2.40 6.22 16.24
N ASN A 124 -2.81 6.71 15.07
CA ASN A 124 -2.50 6.07 13.78
C ASN A 124 -1.00 5.93 13.57
N PHE A 125 -0.24 7.00 13.86
CA PHE A 125 1.22 6.95 13.77
C PHE A 125 1.81 5.80 14.59
N ASN A 126 1.35 5.57 15.82
CA ASN A 126 1.87 4.44 16.62
C ASN A 126 1.30 3.10 16.16
N ALA A 127 0.04 3.03 15.73
CA ALA A 127 -0.57 1.82 15.18
C ALA A 127 0.20 1.30 13.94
N ASP A 128 0.65 2.20 13.07
CA ASP A 128 1.47 1.86 11.90
C ASP A 128 2.78 1.16 12.28
N TYR A 129 3.44 1.62 13.34
CA TYR A 129 4.65 0.96 13.85
C TYR A 129 4.34 -0.40 14.50
N LEU A 130 3.22 -0.51 15.22
CA LEU A 130 2.79 -1.79 15.79
C LEU A 130 2.54 -2.83 14.69
N ILE A 131 1.82 -2.46 13.63
CA ILE A 131 1.56 -3.35 12.49
C ILE A 131 2.88 -3.74 11.82
N ARG A 132 3.79 -2.79 11.65
CA ARG A 132 5.11 -3.06 11.05
C ARG A 132 5.92 -4.06 11.87
N VAL A 133 6.00 -3.88 13.19
CA VAL A 133 6.76 -4.77 14.09
C VAL A 133 6.11 -6.16 14.14
N ALA A 134 4.78 -6.22 14.24
CA ALA A 134 4.03 -7.47 14.19
C ALA A 134 4.32 -8.26 12.91
N HIS A 135 4.36 -7.56 11.78
CA HIS A 135 4.69 -8.17 10.50
C HIS A 135 6.14 -8.65 10.42
N GLN A 136 7.10 -7.87 10.93
CA GLN A 136 8.50 -8.27 10.99
C GLN A 136 8.70 -9.53 11.83
N GLU A 137 8.04 -9.61 12.99
CA GLU A 137 8.06 -10.79 13.84
C GLU A 137 7.40 -11.99 13.16
N ALA A 138 6.26 -11.80 12.50
CA ALA A 138 5.61 -12.85 11.72
C ALA A 138 6.51 -13.37 10.60
N VAL A 139 7.21 -12.49 9.88
CA VAL A 139 8.19 -12.85 8.84
C VAL A 139 9.36 -13.62 9.43
N ALA A 140 9.90 -13.18 10.57
CA ALA A 140 11.02 -13.84 11.24
C ALA A 140 10.66 -15.25 11.74
N ASN A 141 9.42 -15.44 12.21
CA ASN A 141 8.93 -16.71 12.76
C ASN A 141 8.30 -17.64 11.72
N ARG A 142 8.27 -17.27 10.43
CA ARG A 142 7.70 -18.11 9.38
C ARG A 142 8.47 -19.41 9.21
N THR A 143 7.72 -20.51 9.14
CA THR A 143 8.25 -21.83 8.83
C THR A 143 8.61 -21.94 7.35
N ARG A 144 9.51 -22.86 7.00
CA ARG A 144 9.84 -23.14 5.59
C ARG A 144 8.62 -23.57 4.76
N LYS A 145 7.65 -24.25 5.38
CA LYS A 145 6.41 -24.66 4.72
C LYS A 145 5.55 -23.45 4.33
N GLU A 146 5.47 -22.45 5.19
CA GLU A 146 4.76 -21.20 4.90
C GLU A 146 5.46 -20.40 3.81
N TRP A 147 6.80 -20.32 3.86
CA TRP A 147 7.57 -19.71 2.77
C TRP A 147 7.34 -20.40 1.43
N ALA A 148 7.40 -21.73 1.39
CA ALA A 148 7.14 -22.49 0.17
C ALA A 148 5.73 -22.26 -0.39
N ARG A 149 4.74 -22.08 0.49
CA ARG A 149 3.38 -21.72 0.07
C ARG A 149 3.33 -20.32 -0.55
N LEU A 150 3.94 -19.32 0.09
CA LEU A 150 3.97 -17.95 -0.43
C LEU A 150 4.74 -17.88 -1.76
N GLU A 151 5.85 -18.61 -1.89
CA GLU A 151 6.62 -18.75 -3.14
C GLU A 151 5.79 -19.37 -4.27
N TYR A 152 4.92 -20.32 -3.94
CA TYR A 152 4.00 -20.93 -4.91
C TYR A 152 2.88 -19.98 -5.34
N GLU A 153 2.33 -19.20 -4.41
CA GLU A 153 1.27 -18.22 -4.67
C GLU A 153 1.80 -16.97 -5.41
N TYR A 154 3.11 -16.70 -5.32
CA TYR A 154 3.73 -15.54 -5.92
C TYR A 154 3.98 -15.71 -7.42
N VAL A 155 3.29 -14.89 -8.22
CA VAL A 155 3.43 -14.85 -9.67
C VAL A 155 3.76 -13.42 -10.10
N GLU A 156 4.93 -13.23 -10.73
CA GLU A 156 5.33 -11.96 -11.35
C GLU A 156 4.77 -11.82 -12.75
N ARG A 157 4.64 -12.93 -13.49
CA ARG A 157 4.18 -12.90 -14.88
C ARG A 157 3.35 -14.11 -15.27
N SER A 158 2.21 -13.84 -15.91
CA SER A 158 1.24 -14.82 -16.40
C SER A 158 0.51 -14.27 -17.65
N ASP A 159 1.26 -13.83 -18.65
CA ASP A 159 0.70 -13.29 -19.91
C ASP A 159 0.06 -14.36 -20.78
N TYR A 160 0.55 -15.60 -20.71
CA TYR A 160 0.05 -16.73 -21.49
C TYR A 160 0.31 -18.03 -20.74
N ASN A 161 -0.64 -18.45 -19.91
CA ASN A 161 -0.50 -19.57 -19.00
C ASN A 161 -0.98 -20.90 -19.61
N LEU A 162 -1.00 -21.97 -18.81
CA LEU A 162 -1.45 -23.28 -19.29
C LEU A 162 -2.91 -23.28 -19.72
N ARG A 163 -3.75 -22.49 -19.04
CA ARG A 163 -5.17 -22.39 -19.34
C ARG A 163 -5.38 -21.72 -20.69
N ASP A 164 -4.70 -20.61 -20.95
CA ASP A 164 -4.77 -19.92 -22.25
C ASP A 164 -4.35 -20.87 -23.39
N LEU A 165 -3.24 -21.61 -23.20
CA LEU A 165 -2.81 -22.63 -24.15
C LEU A 165 -3.85 -23.75 -24.35
N TYR A 166 -4.51 -24.18 -23.27
CA TYR A 166 -5.53 -25.22 -23.34
C TYR A 166 -6.78 -24.72 -24.04
N ASP A 167 -7.24 -23.51 -23.72
CA ASP A 167 -8.41 -22.86 -24.31
C ASP A 167 -8.20 -22.70 -25.82
N ASP A 168 -7.03 -22.21 -26.28
CA ASP A 168 -6.70 -22.10 -27.70
C ASP A 168 -6.67 -23.46 -28.42
N LEU A 169 -6.14 -24.49 -27.76
CA LEU A 169 -6.09 -25.83 -28.33
C LEU A 169 -7.48 -26.48 -28.39
N MET A 170 -8.32 -26.25 -27.38
CA MET A 170 -9.68 -26.77 -27.32
C MET A 170 -10.58 -26.07 -28.33
N GLU A 171 -10.46 -24.74 -28.48
CA GLU A 171 -11.17 -23.98 -29.51
C GLU A 171 -10.91 -24.58 -30.90
N ARG A 172 -9.68 -25.01 -31.18
CA ARG A 172 -9.34 -25.68 -32.44
C ARG A 172 -9.81 -27.13 -32.55
N LEU A 173 -9.95 -27.85 -31.44
CA LEU A 173 -10.51 -29.20 -31.46
C LEU A 173 -12.02 -29.16 -31.74
N ASP A 174 -12.71 -28.14 -31.21
CA ASP A 174 -14.16 -27.98 -31.31
C ASP A 174 -14.59 -27.15 -32.55
N ALA A 175 -13.64 -26.61 -33.31
CA ALA A 175 -13.92 -25.79 -34.49
C ALA A 175 -14.60 -26.59 -35.61
N THR A 176 -15.52 -25.95 -36.34
CA THR A 176 -16.19 -26.55 -37.51
C THR A 176 -15.35 -26.48 -38.78
N GLU A 177 -14.42 -25.51 -38.86
CA GLU A 177 -13.48 -25.30 -39.95
C GLU A 177 -12.06 -25.21 -39.36
N ASP A 178 -11.03 -25.67 -40.09
CA ASP A 178 -9.63 -25.75 -39.60
C ASP A 178 -9.45 -26.51 -38.28
N TYR A 179 -10.28 -27.54 -38.05
CA TYR A 179 -10.19 -28.41 -36.88
C TYR A 179 -8.89 -29.21 -36.85
N ILE A 180 -8.39 -29.48 -35.65
CA ILE A 180 -7.23 -30.34 -35.45
C ILE A 180 -7.65 -31.72 -34.97
N THR A 181 -6.94 -32.75 -35.37
CA THR A 181 -7.10 -34.10 -34.80
C THR A 181 -6.46 -34.18 -33.41
N PHE A 182 -6.87 -35.18 -32.61
CA PHE A 182 -6.24 -35.44 -31.30
C PHE A 182 -4.74 -35.75 -31.40
N GLU A 183 -4.28 -36.30 -32.53
CA GLU A 183 -2.87 -36.55 -32.78
C GLU A 183 -2.10 -35.25 -33.03
N GLU A 184 -2.64 -34.36 -33.86
CA GLU A 184 -2.10 -33.03 -34.11
C GLU A 184 -2.08 -32.17 -32.84
N TYR A 185 -3.14 -32.24 -32.02
CA TYR A 185 -3.18 -31.63 -30.69
C TYR A 185 -1.99 -32.07 -29.82
N ARG A 186 -1.72 -33.38 -29.75
CA ARG A 186 -0.61 -33.92 -28.95
C ARG A 186 0.74 -33.45 -29.48
N VAL A 187 0.89 -33.37 -30.80
CA VAL A 187 2.11 -32.87 -31.45
C VAL A 187 2.28 -31.39 -31.17
N GLU A 188 1.23 -30.58 -31.28
CA GLU A 188 1.28 -29.14 -31.03
C GLU A 188 1.60 -28.83 -29.58
N ARG A 189 0.95 -29.51 -28.62
CA ARG A 189 1.24 -29.34 -27.18
C ARG A 189 2.71 -29.57 -26.84
N ARG A 190 3.40 -30.50 -27.51
CA ARG A 190 4.84 -30.78 -27.32
C ARG A 190 5.74 -29.63 -27.79
N LYS A 191 5.25 -28.74 -28.64
CA LYS A 191 5.97 -27.55 -29.12
C LYS A 191 5.92 -26.39 -28.12
N TRP A 192 5.21 -26.54 -27.01
CA TRP A 192 5.11 -25.54 -25.95
C TRP A 192 5.82 -26.04 -24.68
N ARG A 193 6.48 -25.13 -23.99
CA ARG A 193 7.14 -25.41 -22.70
C ARG A 193 6.75 -24.37 -21.67
N ARG A 194 6.63 -24.81 -20.42
CA ARG A 194 6.51 -23.91 -19.26
C ARG A 194 7.84 -23.22 -19.02
N CYS A 195 7.80 -21.93 -18.69
CA CYS A 195 8.98 -21.21 -18.20
C CYS A 195 9.48 -21.84 -16.89
N LYS A 196 10.81 -21.98 -16.75
CA LYS A 196 11.45 -22.54 -15.55
C LYS A 196 11.61 -21.51 -14.41
N TYR A 197 11.38 -20.23 -14.68
CA TYR A 197 11.44 -19.21 -13.63
C TYR A 197 10.31 -19.39 -12.63
N TYR A 198 10.64 -19.51 -11.33
CA TYR A 198 9.69 -19.90 -10.28
C TYR A 198 8.43 -19.01 -10.21
N ALA A 199 8.57 -17.70 -10.46
CA ALA A 199 7.48 -16.72 -10.42
C ALA A 199 6.88 -16.40 -11.80
N CYS A 200 7.11 -17.23 -12.82
CA CYS A 200 6.53 -17.04 -14.15
C CYS A 200 5.76 -18.29 -14.58
N ASP A 201 4.47 -18.12 -14.80
CA ASP A 201 3.59 -19.21 -15.22
C ASP A 201 3.38 -19.27 -16.75
N ASN A 202 4.17 -18.50 -17.50
CA ASN A 202 4.03 -18.44 -18.95
C ASN A 202 4.46 -19.75 -19.62
N TYR A 203 3.70 -20.13 -20.64
CA TYR A 203 4.07 -21.09 -21.65
C TYR A 203 4.61 -20.37 -22.87
N PHE A 204 5.60 -20.96 -23.53
CA PHE A 204 6.21 -20.37 -24.72
C PHE A 204 6.48 -21.43 -25.78
N PRO A 205 6.43 -21.05 -27.07
CA PRO A 205 6.68 -21.99 -28.15
C PRO A 205 8.18 -22.19 -28.36
N ILE A 206 8.58 -23.42 -28.63
CA ILE A 206 9.96 -23.83 -28.95
C ILE A 206 10.16 -24.22 -30.42
N ALA A 207 9.08 -24.33 -31.18
CA ALA A 207 9.09 -24.60 -32.61
C ALA A 207 8.53 -23.41 -33.40
N LYS A 208 9.14 -23.12 -34.55
CA LYS A 208 8.65 -22.08 -35.47
C LYS A 208 7.33 -22.48 -36.13
N ASP A 209 7.21 -23.75 -36.46
CA ASP A 209 6.06 -24.35 -37.15
C ASP A 209 4.96 -24.66 -36.13
N ARG A 210 4.21 -23.63 -35.76
CA ARG A 210 3.08 -23.68 -34.84
C ARG A 210 1.90 -22.94 -35.47
N PHE A 211 0.70 -23.41 -35.20
CA PHE A 211 -0.52 -22.78 -35.71
C PHE A 211 -1.20 -21.91 -34.65
N ILE A 212 -0.83 -22.09 -33.36
CA ILE A 212 -1.32 -21.27 -32.25
C ILE A 212 -0.40 -20.09 -32.00
N HIS A 213 -0.98 -18.89 -31.89
CA HIS A 213 -0.27 -17.63 -31.64
C HIS A 213 1.01 -17.44 -32.49
N PRO A 214 0.89 -17.32 -33.83
CA PRO A 214 2.04 -17.13 -34.73
C PRO A 214 2.84 -15.84 -34.44
N LYS A 215 2.22 -14.87 -33.76
CA LYS A 215 2.85 -13.61 -33.35
C LYS A 215 3.82 -13.75 -32.16
N VAL A 216 3.67 -14.79 -31.33
CA VAL A 216 4.57 -15.02 -30.18
C VAL A 216 5.88 -15.60 -30.67
N LYS A 217 7.02 -14.96 -30.40
CA LYS A 217 8.32 -15.40 -30.93
C LYS A 217 8.71 -16.78 -30.36
N ALA A 218 8.90 -17.76 -31.26
CA ALA A 218 9.45 -19.06 -30.87
C ALA A 218 10.88 -18.93 -30.32
N ARG A 219 11.15 -19.71 -29.28
CA ARG A 219 12.48 -19.85 -28.67
C ARG A 219 13.20 -21.07 -29.23
N ARG A 220 14.47 -21.23 -28.84
CA ARG A 220 15.26 -22.40 -29.21
C ARG A 220 14.65 -23.66 -28.56
N PRO A 221 14.78 -24.85 -29.17
CA PRO A 221 14.28 -26.12 -28.60
C PRO A 221 14.75 -26.40 -27.17
N ASN A 222 15.98 -25.98 -26.83
CA ASN A 222 16.58 -26.18 -25.51
C ASN A 222 16.39 -24.97 -24.57
N ALA A 223 15.55 -23.99 -24.93
CA ALA A 223 15.29 -22.86 -24.05
C ALA A 223 14.50 -23.34 -22.82
N GLU A 224 14.95 -22.93 -21.65
CA GLU A 224 14.27 -23.17 -20.37
C GLU A 224 13.38 -21.99 -19.93
N TYR A 225 13.63 -20.80 -20.48
CA TYR A 225 12.96 -19.56 -20.10
C TYR A 225 12.29 -18.91 -21.31
N CYS A 226 11.13 -18.29 -21.09
CA CYS A 226 10.40 -17.58 -22.14
C CYS A 226 11.06 -16.25 -22.57
N CYS A 227 11.91 -15.64 -21.72
CA CYS A 227 12.72 -14.47 -22.06
C CYS A 227 13.97 -14.35 -21.17
N ASP A 228 14.88 -13.45 -21.52
CA ASP A 228 16.11 -13.20 -20.78
C ASP A 228 15.88 -12.60 -19.38
N GLU A 229 14.79 -11.85 -19.20
CA GLU A 229 14.41 -11.32 -17.89
C GLU A 229 14.05 -12.44 -16.92
N CYS A 230 13.33 -13.48 -17.36
CA CYS A 230 13.02 -14.63 -16.53
C CYS A 230 14.28 -15.43 -16.17
N LYS A 231 15.25 -15.51 -17.08
CA LYS A 231 16.54 -16.14 -16.79
C LYS A 231 17.27 -15.38 -15.68
N LYS A 232 17.42 -14.06 -15.82
CA LYS A 232 18.03 -13.19 -14.80
C LYS A 232 17.24 -13.21 -13.49
N GLY A 233 15.91 -13.24 -13.56
CA GLY A 233 15.01 -13.35 -12.42
C GLY A 233 15.26 -14.62 -11.63
N GLN A 234 15.43 -15.75 -12.31
CA GLN A 234 15.73 -17.04 -11.67
C GLN A 234 17.11 -17.02 -10.99
N GLU A 235 18.14 -16.49 -11.65
CA GLU A 235 19.48 -16.33 -11.08
C GLU A 235 19.44 -15.43 -9.82
N ASN A 236 18.73 -14.30 -9.90
CA ASN A 236 18.54 -13.41 -8.76
C ASN A 236 17.78 -14.08 -7.61
N ALA A 237 16.75 -14.88 -7.93
CA ALA A 237 15.97 -15.60 -6.92
C ALA A 237 16.82 -16.65 -6.20
N GLN A 238 17.72 -17.34 -6.90
CA GLN A 238 18.66 -18.28 -6.28
C GLN A 238 19.63 -17.56 -5.33
N VAL A 239 20.22 -16.44 -5.78
CA VAL A 239 21.09 -15.60 -4.94
C VAL A 239 20.33 -15.07 -3.71
N ARG A 240 19.05 -14.72 -3.85
CA ARG A 240 18.20 -14.33 -2.71
C ARG A 240 17.97 -15.48 -1.77
N PHE A 241 17.62 -16.66 -2.28
CA PHE A 241 17.38 -17.85 -1.47
C PHE A 241 18.61 -18.21 -0.62
N GLU A 242 19.81 -18.09 -1.17
CA GLU A 242 21.07 -18.30 -0.43
C GLU A 242 21.28 -17.27 0.70
N LYS A 243 20.79 -16.04 0.53
CA LYS A 243 20.96 -14.95 1.50
C LYS A 243 19.86 -14.91 2.56
N THR A 244 18.62 -15.11 2.18
CA THR A 244 17.43 -14.86 3.00
C THR A 244 16.63 -16.13 3.31
N GLY A 245 16.91 -17.25 2.64
CA GLY A 245 16.16 -18.50 2.78
C GLY A 245 14.83 -18.56 2.02
N THR A 246 14.54 -17.56 1.18
CA THR A 246 13.32 -17.48 0.36
C THR A 246 13.62 -17.01 -1.06
N TYR A 247 12.86 -17.53 -2.04
CA TYR A 247 12.95 -17.06 -3.44
C TYR A 247 12.28 -15.71 -3.65
N LEU A 248 11.37 -15.33 -2.74
CA LEU A 248 10.55 -14.13 -2.85
C LEU A 248 11.41 -12.85 -2.83
N PRO A 249 11.01 -11.81 -3.58
CA PRO A 249 11.59 -10.49 -3.42
C PRO A 249 11.16 -9.83 -2.11
N ASP A 250 12.00 -8.94 -1.59
CA ASP A 250 11.75 -8.21 -0.33
C ASP A 250 10.37 -7.54 -0.30
N HIS A 251 9.94 -6.90 -1.40
CA HIS A 251 8.63 -6.24 -1.47
C HIS A 251 7.43 -7.20 -1.39
N ALA A 252 7.62 -8.50 -1.62
CA ALA A 252 6.53 -9.48 -1.53
C ALA A 252 6.23 -9.88 -0.07
N TYR A 253 7.16 -9.63 0.86
CA TYR A 253 6.98 -9.98 2.26
C TYR A 253 7.44 -8.91 3.24
N GLU A 254 7.89 -7.74 2.80
CA GLU A 254 8.12 -6.57 3.65
C GLU A 254 6.83 -5.76 3.83
N TYR A 255 6.58 -5.29 5.05
CA TYR A 255 5.53 -4.31 5.28
C TYR A 255 5.98 -2.95 4.75
N ILE A 256 5.40 -2.54 3.62
CA ILE A 256 5.63 -1.21 3.06
C ILE A 256 4.47 -0.31 3.49
N LEU A 257 4.75 0.68 4.35
CA LEU A 257 3.78 1.76 4.63
C LEU A 257 3.34 2.38 3.30
N GLU A 258 2.04 2.60 3.09
CA GLU A 258 1.48 3.06 1.80
C GLU A 258 2.18 4.33 1.26
N GLU A 259 2.52 5.29 2.12
CA GLU A 259 3.29 6.49 1.73
C GLU A 259 4.69 6.16 1.18
N THR A 260 5.30 5.09 1.69
CA THR A 260 6.62 4.62 1.23
C THR A 260 6.49 3.81 -0.06
N ARG A 261 5.35 3.12 -0.25
CA ARG A 261 5.03 2.36 -1.46
C ARG A 261 4.90 3.31 -2.66
N GLU A 262 4.12 4.38 -2.53
CA GLU A 262 4.01 5.39 -3.59
C GLU A 262 5.36 6.06 -3.91
N ARG A 263 6.18 6.30 -2.90
CA ARG A 263 7.50 6.94 -3.08
C ARG A 263 8.51 5.99 -3.73
N LYS A 264 8.48 4.70 -3.39
CA LYS A 264 9.28 3.65 -4.04
C LYS A 264 8.81 3.43 -5.48
N GLU A 265 7.50 3.32 -5.73
CA GLU A 265 6.91 3.19 -7.07
C GLU A 265 7.28 4.39 -7.96
N LYS A 266 7.18 5.62 -7.45
CA LYS A 266 7.66 6.84 -8.16
C LYS A 266 9.16 6.81 -8.49
N ASN A 267 9.97 6.14 -7.67
CA ASN A 267 11.41 5.96 -7.93
C ASN A 267 11.72 4.79 -8.88
N HIS A 268 10.83 3.81 -9.00
CA HIS A 268 10.93 2.66 -9.90
C HIS A 268 10.36 2.93 -11.30
N MET A 269 9.48 3.91 -11.47
CA MET A 269 9.12 4.40 -12.80
C MET A 269 10.35 4.98 -13.49
N ALA A 270 10.62 4.53 -14.72
CA ALA A 270 11.77 4.95 -15.52
C ALA A 270 11.90 6.48 -15.49
N LYS A 271 12.99 6.97 -14.90
CA LYS A 271 13.29 8.40 -14.84
C LYS A 271 13.43 8.88 -16.29
N SER A 272 12.52 9.72 -16.76
CA SER A 272 12.69 10.43 -18.02
C SER A 272 14.02 11.20 -17.99
N PRO A 273 14.67 11.45 -19.14
CA PRO A 273 15.94 12.20 -19.20
C PRO A 273 15.89 13.54 -18.45
N GLU A 274 14.73 14.19 -18.46
CA GLU A 274 14.44 15.46 -17.77
C GLU A 274 14.49 15.36 -16.24
N ASN A 275 14.16 14.19 -15.68
CA ASN A 275 14.19 13.95 -14.24
C ASN A 275 15.61 13.63 -13.73
N ILE A 276 16.53 13.23 -14.61
CA ILE A 276 17.96 13.02 -14.28
C ILE A 276 18.67 14.36 -14.10
N ILE A 277 18.38 15.33 -14.97
CA ILE A 277 18.95 16.69 -14.94
C ILE A 277 18.53 17.44 -13.66
N LYS A 278 17.27 17.31 -13.25
CA LYS A 278 16.77 17.94 -12.00
C LYS A 278 17.38 17.37 -10.72
N ILE A 279 17.94 16.15 -10.76
CA ILE A 279 18.61 15.55 -9.61
C ILE A 279 20.07 16.00 -9.55
N SER A 280 20.76 16.11 -10.69
CA SER A 280 22.14 16.62 -10.74
C SER A 280 22.26 18.07 -10.26
N ASP A 281 21.23 18.88 -10.54
CA ASP A 281 21.20 20.29 -10.15
C ASP A 281 20.85 20.53 -8.67
N LYS A 282 20.29 19.53 -7.98
CA LYS A 282 20.01 19.59 -6.53
C LYS A 282 21.16 19.09 -5.65
N SER A 283 22.18 18.51 -6.27
CA SER A 283 23.40 18.00 -5.60
C SER A 283 24.61 18.94 -5.72
N ARG A 284 24.38 20.18 -6.18
CA ARG A 284 25.32 21.31 -6.08
C ARG A 284 24.81 22.28 -5.03
#